data_AF-A0A098Y9A4-F1
#
_entry.id   AF-A0A098Y9A4-F1
#
_cell.length_a   1.000
_cell.length_b   1.000
_cell.length_c   1.000
_cell.angle_alpha   90.00
_cell.angle_beta   90.00
_cell.angle_gamma   90.00
#
_symmetry.space_group_name_H-M   'P 1'
#
loop_
_entity.id
_entity.type
_entity.pdbx_description
1 polymer ?
#
loop_
_entity_poly.entity_id
_entity_poly.type
_entity_poly.pdbx_seq_one_letter_code
_entity_poly.pdbx_strand_id
1 'polypeptide(L)'
;MDLIDVETELRSHLAACPALRAPDDLAERTRVRHRRQRRQQAAVVGIGLAVVLVFGSVPVLRGLLPDTGTTQDVAAPSRGVSTQSLYDLPPRGALAGEEAWLQAVAALPWEAGEFDPDTPPAVTSHRVAWAGDEAGLRIAFVLGQADGRLSGTWFTGPAGAEPGELTQATGVQRLVRNQPLAFVDLLEGGSAGVLVVVGLPGDTVEYLAGTTVTAAGEEQVDRRQLPGVDGVAAGVINDPRASAHSLQVVVSRDGQEIEAMSYVLSDRAEAAARAPIEGIADPREVGSRISEETVQNTLQLPLSAYGPGLEGASTVLLAAGPTADGRGEMVLAGVTFRSGATVLVVGTTQRQADGSTTSSISTDDPQPAGTPLTDQVLAVRLDGDVAVQGPADAALAEVRDGEASLLATLPLTAGSGVGSAGDGPLTVRLLAADGTLLTEVPVSELGQ
;
A
#
# COMPACT_ATOMS: atom_id res chain seq x y z
N MET A 1 -20.14 -13.53 53.37
CA MET A 1 -21.03 -13.89 52.25
C MET A 1 -20.73 -15.36 51.97
N ASP A 2 -21.64 -16.24 52.36
CA ASP A 2 -21.42 -17.70 52.37
C ASP A 2 -21.50 -18.25 50.94
N LEU A 3 -20.56 -19.13 50.59
CA LEU A 3 -20.47 -19.75 49.25
C LEU A 3 -21.76 -20.49 48.84
N ILE A 4 -22.56 -20.88 49.83
CA ILE A 4 -23.83 -21.61 49.68
C ILE A 4 -24.95 -20.69 49.15
N ASP A 5 -24.88 -19.38 49.44
CA ASP A 5 -25.87 -18.41 48.97
C ASP A 5 -25.73 -18.15 47.46
N VAL A 6 -24.48 -18.09 46.97
CA VAL A 6 -24.18 -17.86 45.54
C VAL A 6 -24.62 -19.03 44.67
N GLU A 7 -24.44 -20.28 45.13
CA GLU A 7 -24.88 -21.47 44.39
C GLU A 7 -26.42 -21.55 44.30
N THR A 8 -27.11 -21.14 45.37
CA THR A 8 -28.57 -21.14 45.43
C THR A 8 -29.16 -20.04 44.56
N GLU A 9 -28.55 -18.85 44.56
CA GLU A 9 -28.92 -17.73 43.70
C GLU A 9 -28.69 -18.04 42.22
N LEU A 10 -27.57 -18.69 41.87
CA LEU A 10 -27.28 -19.16 40.50
C LEU A 10 -28.28 -20.22 40.02
N ARG A 11 -28.65 -21.19 40.87
CA ARG A 11 -29.66 -22.21 40.51
C ARG A 11 -31.04 -21.60 40.31
N SER A 12 -31.41 -20.63 41.15
CA SER A 12 -32.65 -19.86 41.04
C SER A 12 -32.71 -19.08 39.72
N HIS A 13 -31.63 -18.37 39.38
CA HIS A 13 -31.55 -17.59 38.14
C HIS A 13 -31.56 -18.48 36.89
N LEU A 14 -30.87 -19.62 36.92
CA LEU A 14 -30.87 -20.57 35.79
C LEU A 14 -32.20 -21.29 35.60
N ALA A 15 -32.99 -21.49 36.66
CA ALA A 15 -34.32 -22.09 36.57
C ALA A 15 -35.39 -21.11 36.06
N ALA A 16 -35.18 -19.80 36.22
CA ALA A 16 -36.12 -18.76 35.81
C ALA A 16 -35.92 -18.28 34.36
N CYS A 17 -34.74 -18.54 33.76
CA CYS A 17 -34.49 -18.20 32.35
C CYS A 17 -35.17 -19.23 31.42
N PRO A 18 -36.18 -18.84 30.62
CA PRO A 18 -36.72 -19.72 29.59
C PRO A 18 -35.60 -20.05 28.60
N ALA A 19 -35.34 -21.34 28.42
CA ALA A 19 -34.30 -21.81 27.51
C ALA A 19 -34.50 -21.17 26.13
N LEU A 20 -33.54 -20.36 25.70
CA LEU A 20 -33.50 -19.83 24.34
C LEU A 20 -33.58 -21.02 23.39
N ARG A 21 -34.63 -21.04 22.56
CA ARG A 21 -34.82 -22.07 21.55
C ARG A 21 -33.59 -22.04 20.65
N ALA A 22 -32.80 -23.11 20.69
CA ALA A 22 -31.66 -23.24 19.80
C ALA A 22 -32.17 -23.08 18.35
N PRO A 23 -31.50 -22.27 17.50
CA PRO A 23 -31.87 -22.14 16.09
C PRO A 23 -32.01 -23.52 15.46
N ASP A 24 -33.08 -23.75 14.70
CA ASP A 24 -33.42 -25.06 14.12
C ASP A 24 -32.32 -25.62 13.18
N ASP A 25 -31.34 -24.78 12.81
CA ASP A 25 -30.22 -25.10 11.94
C ASP A 25 -28.87 -25.25 12.66
N LEU A 26 -28.81 -25.13 13.99
CA LEU A 26 -27.56 -25.20 14.74
C LEU A 26 -26.88 -26.57 14.60
N ALA A 27 -27.68 -27.64 14.51
CA ALA A 27 -27.19 -28.99 14.24
C ALA A 27 -26.64 -29.15 12.81
N GLU A 28 -27.22 -28.47 11.83
CA GLU A 28 -26.78 -28.50 10.44
C GLU A 28 -25.49 -27.67 10.26
N ARG A 29 -25.45 -26.46 10.84
CA ARG A 29 -24.26 -25.58 10.84
C ARG A 29 -23.06 -26.22 11.53
N THR A 30 -23.28 -26.89 12.68
CA THR A 30 -22.20 -27.63 13.37
C THR A 30 -21.73 -28.83 12.55
N ARG A 31 -22.61 -29.56 11.87
CA ARG A 31 -22.23 -30.66 10.96
C ARG A 31 -21.42 -30.18 9.76
N VAL A 32 -21.82 -29.06 9.13
CA VAL A 32 -21.09 -28.47 7.99
C VAL A 32 -19.71 -27.97 8.41
N ARG A 33 -19.62 -27.26 9.55
CA ARG A 33 -18.35 -26.79 10.11
C ARG A 33 -17.42 -27.95 10.46
N HIS A 34 -17.94 -29.00 11.09
CA HIS A 34 -17.15 -30.19 11.45
C HIS A 34 -16.67 -30.99 10.22
N ARG A 35 -17.45 -31.06 9.14
CA ARG A 35 -17.01 -31.67 7.87
C ARG A 35 -15.91 -30.85 7.18
N ARG A 36 -16.01 -29.52 7.18
CA ARG A 36 -15.00 -28.62 6.62
C ARG A 36 -13.69 -28.68 7.42
N GLN A 37 -13.78 -28.68 8.75
CA GLN A 37 -12.64 -28.79 9.65
C GLN A 37 -11.92 -30.15 9.52
N ARG A 38 -12.66 -31.27 9.37
CA ARG A 38 -12.05 -32.58 9.09
C ARG A 38 -11.31 -32.64 7.74
N ARG A 39 -11.83 -31.99 6.70
CA ARG A 39 -11.15 -31.93 5.39
C ARG A 39 -9.88 -31.08 5.45
N GLN A 40 -9.91 -29.98 6.19
CA GLN A 40 -8.73 -29.13 6.41
C GLN A 40 -7.67 -29.84 7.26
N GLN A 41 -8.06 -30.54 8.34
CA GLN A 41 -7.13 -31.33 9.15
C GLN A 41 -6.48 -32.47 8.35
N ALA A 42 -7.22 -33.13 7.46
CA ALA A 42 -6.66 -34.16 6.58
C ALA A 42 -5.65 -33.58 5.56
N ALA A 43 -5.88 -32.37 5.05
CA ALA A 43 -4.96 -31.70 4.13
C ALA A 43 -3.65 -31.27 4.82
N VAL A 44 -3.71 -30.75 6.05
CA VAL A 44 -2.53 -30.35 6.83
C VAL A 44 -1.65 -31.55 7.19
N VAL A 45 -2.24 -32.69 7.57
CA VAL A 45 -1.49 -33.93 7.83
C VAL A 45 -0.83 -34.46 6.55
N GLY A 46 -1.48 -34.34 5.39
CA GLY A 46 -0.92 -34.74 4.10
C GLY A 46 0.30 -33.90 3.70
N ILE A 47 0.25 -32.58 3.86
CA ILE A 47 1.37 -31.67 3.57
C ILE A 47 2.52 -31.92 4.55
N GLY A 48 2.24 -32.12 5.84
CA GLY A 48 3.26 -32.47 6.84
C GLY A 48 3.99 -33.77 6.51
N LEU A 49 3.28 -34.81 6.05
CA LEU A 49 3.89 -36.08 5.66
C LEU A 49 4.76 -35.93 4.39
N ALA A 50 4.34 -35.11 3.42
CA ALA A 50 5.11 -34.82 2.22
C ALA A 50 6.39 -34.03 2.53
N VAL A 51 6.32 -33.04 3.43
CA VAL A 51 7.49 -32.29 3.92
C VAL A 51 8.43 -33.22 4.71
N VAL A 52 7.91 -34.08 5.59
CA VAL A 52 8.76 -35.05 6.32
C VAL A 52 9.37 -36.10 5.38
N LEU A 53 8.68 -36.52 4.32
CA LEU A 53 9.25 -37.44 3.31
C LEU A 53 10.31 -36.76 2.44
N VAL A 54 10.11 -35.49 2.06
CA VAL A 54 11.08 -34.73 1.24
C VAL A 54 12.29 -34.29 2.08
N PHE A 55 12.10 -33.79 3.30
CA PHE A 55 13.20 -33.35 4.16
C PHE A 55 13.86 -34.49 4.96
N GLY A 56 13.13 -35.57 5.26
CA GLY A 56 13.65 -36.74 5.98
C GLY A 56 14.39 -37.75 5.11
N SER A 57 14.27 -37.69 3.77
CA SER A 57 15.03 -38.54 2.85
C SER A 57 16.37 -37.93 2.39
N VAL A 58 16.57 -36.63 2.59
CA VAL A 58 17.81 -35.92 2.24
C VAL A 58 19.02 -36.25 3.15
N PRO A 59 18.89 -36.58 4.46
CA PRO A 59 20.07 -36.86 5.29
C PRO A 59 20.77 -38.19 4.96
N VAL A 60 20.06 -39.19 4.42
CA VAL A 60 20.62 -40.54 4.23
C VAL A 60 21.38 -40.67 2.91
N LEU A 61 21.03 -39.90 1.87
CA LEU A 61 21.76 -39.88 0.60
C LEU A 61 23.05 -39.03 0.65
N ARG A 62 23.23 -38.15 1.65
CA ARG A 62 24.49 -37.43 1.88
C ARG A 62 25.62 -38.31 2.43
N GLY A 63 25.32 -39.48 2.98
CA GLY A 63 26.34 -40.39 3.53
C GLY A 63 27.00 -41.33 2.52
N LEU A 64 26.55 -41.35 1.26
CA LEU A 64 27.07 -42.23 0.21
C LEU A 64 27.76 -41.49 -0.96
N LEU A 65 27.80 -40.16 -0.90
CA LEU A 65 28.60 -39.36 -1.83
C LEU A 65 30.03 -39.27 -1.27
N PRO A 66 31.06 -39.55 -2.09
CA PRO A 66 32.45 -39.42 -1.64
C PRO A 66 32.69 -38.01 -1.12
N ASP A 67 33.40 -37.91 0.02
CA ASP A 67 33.92 -36.66 0.57
C ASP A 67 34.66 -35.89 -0.53
N THR A 68 33.95 -35.02 -1.23
CA THR A 68 34.55 -33.91 -1.97
C THR A 68 35.03 -32.98 -0.87
N GLY A 69 36.31 -33.15 -0.52
CA GLY A 69 36.94 -32.50 0.61
C GLY A 69 36.59 -31.02 0.67
N THR A 70 36.49 -30.52 1.90
CA THR A 70 36.57 -29.11 2.31
C THR A 70 37.34 -28.28 1.28
N THR A 71 36.63 -27.77 0.27
CA THR A 71 37.12 -26.68 -0.54
C THR A 71 37.25 -25.54 0.42
N GLN A 72 38.49 -25.06 0.58
CA GLN A 72 38.79 -23.78 1.19
C GLN A 72 37.66 -22.80 0.87
N ASP A 73 37.21 -22.11 1.91
CA ASP A 73 36.37 -20.93 1.83
C ASP A 73 37.14 -19.88 1.00
N VAL A 74 37.15 -20.06 -0.32
CA VAL A 74 37.70 -19.11 -1.27
C VAL A 74 36.74 -17.95 -1.20
N ALA A 75 37.18 -16.88 -0.54
CA ALA A 75 36.48 -15.61 -0.50
C ALA A 75 35.86 -15.37 -1.88
N ALA A 76 34.51 -15.38 -1.93
CA ALA A 76 33.81 -15.09 -3.16
C ALA A 76 34.39 -13.78 -3.70
N PRO A 77 34.82 -13.73 -4.97
CA PRO A 77 35.45 -12.54 -5.53
C PRO A 77 34.54 -11.36 -5.23
N SER A 78 35.07 -10.35 -4.56
CA SER A 78 34.36 -9.12 -4.28
C SER A 78 33.80 -8.62 -5.60
N ARG A 79 32.48 -8.68 -5.75
CA ARG A 79 31.81 -8.17 -6.94
C ARG A 79 32.18 -6.70 -7.05
N GLY A 80 33.00 -6.38 -8.05
CA GLY A 80 33.45 -5.02 -8.28
C GLY A 80 32.22 -4.13 -8.39
N VAL A 81 32.13 -3.09 -7.56
CA VAL A 81 31.09 -2.07 -7.70
C VAL A 81 31.27 -1.48 -9.09
N SER A 82 30.24 -1.58 -9.94
CA SER A 82 30.30 -1.00 -11.28
C SER A 82 30.63 0.48 -11.15
N THR A 83 31.73 0.89 -11.75
CA THR A 83 32.16 2.29 -11.80
C THR A 83 31.46 3.06 -12.91
N GLN A 84 30.58 2.40 -13.67
CA GLN A 84 29.83 3.00 -14.76
C GLN A 84 28.75 3.92 -14.20
N SER A 85 28.71 5.15 -14.71
CA SER A 85 27.77 6.19 -14.31
C SER A 85 26.81 6.47 -15.46
N LEU A 86 25.52 6.70 -15.16
CA LEU A 86 24.51 7.14 -16.13
C LEU A 86 24.97 8.36 -16.94
N TYR A 87 25.73 9.27 -16.31
CA TYR A 87 26.28 10.48 -16.93
C TYR A 87 27.31 10.21 -18.03
N ASP A 88 28.03 9.09 -17.95
CA ASP A 88 29.09 8.73 -18.88
C ASP A 88 28.57 7.89 -20.07
N LEU A 89 27.29 7.52 -20.05
CA LEU A 89 26.65 6.77 -21.12
C LEU A 89 26.27 7.69 -22.29
N PRO A 90 26.25 7.16 -23.53
CA PRO A 90 25.63 7.87 -24.64
C PRO A 90 24.13 8.07 -24.40
N PRO A 91 23.50 9.08 -25.06
CA PRO A 91 22.05 9.23 -25.06
C PRO A 91 21.40 7.97 -25.61
N ARG A 92 20.24 7.59 -25.05
CA ARG A 92 19.45 6.43 -25.46
C ARG A 92 18.01 6.85 -25.79
N GLY A 93 17.24 5.93 -26.36
CA GLY A 93 15.88 6.19 -26.83
C GLY A 93 15.80 6.54 -28.31
N ALA A 94 14.58 6.77 -28.80
CA ALA A 94 14.31 6.94 -30.24
C ALA A 94 14.99 8.17 -30.85
N LEU A 95 15.31 9.19 -30.04
CA LEU A 95 15.93 10.44 -30.48
C LEU A 95 17.44 10.49 -30.21
N ALA A 96 18.07 9.37 -29.82
CA ALA A 96 19.50 9.32 -29.51
C ALA A 96 20.43 9.71 -30.67
N GLY A 97 19.95 9.64 -31.92
CA GLY A 97 20.70 10.04 -33.12
C GLY A 97 20.57 11.50 -33.51
N GLU A 98 19.68 12.26 -32.87
CA GLU A 98 19.33 13.63 -33.25
C GLU A 98 20.20 14.67 -32.51
N GLU A 99 21.50 14.66 -32.78
CA GLU A 99 22.51 15.40 -32.01
C GLU A 99 22.18 16.90 -31.83
N ALA A 100 21.73 17.58 -32.88
CA ALA A 100 21.38 19.00 -32.80
C ALA A 100 20.18 19.25 -31.86
N TRP A 101 19.21 18.34 -31.87
CA TRP A 101 18.05 18.40 -30.98
C TRP A 101 18.46 18.12 -29.53
N LEU A 102 19.30 17.10 -29.30
CA LEU A 102 19.81 16.75 -27.97
C LEU A 102 20.63 17.89 -27.36
N GLN A 103 21.47 18.57 -28.14
CA GLN A 103 22.23 19.73 -27.68
C GLN A 103 21.32 20.90 -27.27
N ALA A 104 20.26 21.15 -28.04
CA ALA A 104 19.29 22.18 -27.72
C ALA A 104 18.48 21.85 -26.45
N VAL A 105 18.10 20.59 -26.25
CA VAL A 105 17.43 20.13 -25.02
C VAL A 105 18.36 20.21 -23.81
N ALA A 106 19.63 19.81 -23.94
CA ALA A 106 20.61 19.98 -22.88
C ALA A 106 20.79 21.46 -22.48
N ALA A 107 20.57 22.40 -23.41
CA ALA A 107 20.66 23.83 -23.16
C ALA A 107 19.40 24.45 -22.49
N LEU A 108 18.34 23.68 -22.26
CA LEU A 108 17.14 24.17 -21.60
C LEU A 108 17.45 24.61 -20.15
N PRO A 109 16.84 25.71 -19.69
CA PRO A 109 17.03 26.17 -18.32
C PRO A 109 16.43 25.15 -17.33
N TRP A 110 17.08 25.00 -16.19
CA TRP A 110 16.55 24.25 -15.06
C TRP A 110 16.01 25.24 -14.02
N GLU A 111 14.75 25.07 -13.64
CA GLU A 111 14.16 25.76 -12.51
C GLU A 111 14.63 25.07 -11.22
N ALA A 112 15.11 25.88 -10.26
CA ALA A 112 15.49 25.37 -8.95
C ALA A 112 14.22 24.88 -8.23
N GLY A 113 14.27 23.68 -7.65
CA GLY A 113 13.18 23.16 -6.86
C GLY A 113 13.01 23.94 -5.56
N GLU A 114 11.77 24.04 -5.06
CA GLU A 114 11.45 24.72 -3.80
C GLU A 114 12.20 24.16 -2.58
N PHE A 115 12.57 22.87 -2.65
CA PHE A 115 13.14 22.11 -1.52
C PHE A 115 14.63 21.79 -1.65
N ASP A 116 15.27 22.12 -2.76
CA ASP A 116 16.72 21.90 -2.93
C ASP A 116 17.44 23.25 -3.05
N PRO A 117 18.17 23.70 -2.01
CA PRO A 117 18.93 24.94 -2.07
C PRO A 117 20.14 24.85 -3.00
N ASP A 118 20.46 23.66 -3.54
CA ASP A 118 21.56 23.50 -4.47
C ASP A 118 21.25 24.26 -5.78
N THR A 119 22.18 25.13 -6.16
CA THR A 119 22.13 25.82 -7.46
C THR A 119 22.18 24.78 -8.58
N PRO A 120 21.30 24.85 -9.60
CA PRO A 120 21.36 23.94 -10.74
C PRO A 120 22.78 23.87 -11.35
N PRO A 121 23.21 22.70 -11.84
CA PRO A 121 24.47 22.58 -12.55
C PRO A 121 24.60 23.59 -13.69
N ALA A 122 25.83 23.96 -14.03
CA ALA A 122 26.05 24.83 -15.17
C ALA A 122 25.58 24.13 -16.46
N VAL A 123 24.93 24.86 -17.37
CA VAL A 123 24.42 24.33 -18.65
C VAL A 123 25.49 23.57 -19.45
N THR A 124 26.76 23.95 -19.32
CA THR A 124 27.88 23.27 -19.99
C THR A 124 28.17 21.86 -19.48
N SER A 125 27.61 21.47 -18.32
CA SER A 125 27.65 20.10 -17.80
C SER A 125 26.38 19.31 -18.09
N HIS A 126 25.39 19.89 -18.78
CA HIS A 126 24.17 19.17 -19.11
C HIS A 126 24.41 18.13 -20.20
N ARG A 127 23.77 16.96 -20.04
CA ARG A 127 23.81 15.84 -21.00
C ARG A 127 22.45 15.16 -21.04
N VAL A 128 21.94 14.89 -22.23
CA VAL A 128 20.73 14.07 -22.37
C VAL A 128 21.09 12.61 -22.18
N ALA A 129 20.49 11.95 -21.19
CA ALA A 129 20.68 10.52 -20.94
C ALA A 129 19.66 9.66 -21.71
N TRP A 130 18.46 10.19 -21.91
CA TRP A 130 17.42 9.54 -22.68
C TRP A 130 16.50 10.56 -23.35
N ALA A 131 16.04 10.26 -24.58
CA ALA A 131 15.01 11.03 -25.26
C ALA A 131 14.19 10.17 -26.24
N GLY A 132 12.88 10.36 -26.25
CA GLY A 132 11.97 9.63 -27.12
C GLY A 132 10.56 10.21 -27.18
N ASP A 133 9.78 9.72 -28.15
CA ASP A 133 8.34 9.94 -28.20
C ASP A 133 7.63 8.68 -27.70
N GLU A 134 6.83 8.81 -26.65
CA GLU A 134 6.09 7.72 -26.02
C GLU A 134 4.63 8.10 -25.83
N ALA A 135 3.73 7.34 -26.45
CA ALA A 135 2.28 7.48 -26.33
C ALA A 135 1.74 8.92 -26.52
N GLY A 136 2.33 9.67 -27.45
CA GLY A 136 1.91 11.04 -27.76
C GLY A 136 2.62 12.12 -26.94
N LEU A 137 3.55 11.75 -26.05
CA LEU A 137 4.43 12.68 -25.35
C LEU A 137 5.85 12.60 -25.92
N ARG A 138 6.49 13.75 -26.07
CA ARG A 138 7.95 13.85 -26.21
C ARG A 138 8.55 14.02 -24.83
N ILE A 139 9.49 13.16 -24.47
CA ILE A 139 10.08 13.12 -23.13
C ILE A 139 11.60 13.11 -23.27
N ALA A 140 12.29 13.87 -22.43
CA ALA A 140 13.74 13.88 -22.33
C ALA A 140 14.21 13.91 -20.88
N PHE A 141 15.27 13.15 -20.58
CA PHE A 141 15.93 13.16 -19.29
C PHE A 141 17.31 13.79 -19.41
N VAL A 142 17.51 14.91 -18.73
CA VAL A 142 18.76 15.68 -18.76
C VAL A 142 19.48 15.55 -17.43
N LEU A 143 20.73 15.12 -17.49
CA LEU A 143 21.65 15.03 -16.37
C LEU A 143 22.56 16.25 -16.34
N GLY A 144 23.04 16.62 -15.15
CA GLY A 144 24.01 17.66 -14.93
C GLY A 144 24.93 17.28 -13.78
N GLN A 145 26.19 17.71 -13.84
CA GLN A 145 27.17 17.43 -12.79
C GLN A 145 27.80 18.72 -12.27
N ALA A 146 27.86 18.86 -10.95
CA ALA A 146 28.54 19.94 -10.24
C ALA A 146 29.18 19.38 -8.95
N ASP A 147 30.43 19.73 -8.68
CA ASP A 147 31.16 19.34 -7.46
C ASP A 147 31.09 17.84 -7.11
N GLY A 148 31.11 16.98 -8.14
CA GLY A 148 31.03 15.53 -7.99
C GLY A 148 29.64 14.98 -7.67
N ARG A 149 28.62 15.84 -7.54
CA ARG A 149 27.21 15.46 -7.42
C ARG A 149 26.58 15.34 -8.79
N LEU A 150 25.80 14.27 -8.99
CA LEU A 150 24.99 14.07 -10.19
C LEU A 150 23.57 14.52 -9.86
N SER A 151 23.01 15.35 -10.73
CA SER A 151 21.61 15.76 -10.67
C SER A 151 20.94 15.52 -12.01
N GLY A 152 19.61 15.49 -12.04
CA GLY A 152 18.85 15.40 -13.28
C GLY A 152 17.46 15.97 -13.16
N THR A 153 16.84 16.19 -14.32
CA THR A 153 15.46 16.63 -14.44
C THR A 153 14.84 16.09 -15.73
N TRP A 154 13.51 15.92 -15.71
CA TRP A 154 12.73 15.48 -16.85
C TRP A 154 12.08 16.66 -17.54
N PHE A 155 12.02 16.60 -18.86
CA PHE A 155 11.30 17.53 -19.71
C PHE A 155 10.25 16.77 -20.51
N THR A 156 9.06 17.35 -20.64
CA THR A 156 7.97 16.78 -21.44
C THR A 156 7.33 17.82 -22.35
N GLY A 157 6.75 17.35 -23.45
CA GLY A 157 5.95 18.12 -24.39
C GLY A 157 5.09 17.20 -25.25
N PRO A 158 4.30 17.71 -26.20
CA PRO A 158 3.59 16.87 -27.15
C PRO A 158 4.57 16.11 -28.05
N ALA A 159 4.18 14.93 -28.56
CA ALA A 159 4.99 14.18 -29.52
C ALA A 159 5.35 15.07 -30.73
N GLY A 160 6.62 15.02 -31.13
CA GLY A 160 7.11 15.90 -32.20
C GLY A 160 7.59 17.29 -31.74
N ALA A 161 7.43 17.64 -30.45
CA ALA A 161 7.81 18.95 -29.93
C ALA A 161 9.28 19.33 -30.23
N GLU A 162 9.50 20.55 -30.68
CA GLU A 162 10.83 21.14 -30.75
C GLU A 162 11.39 21.36 -29.33
N PRO A 163 12.72 21.47 -29.14
CA PRO A 163 13.32 21.61 -27.81
C PRO A 163 12.73 22.75 -26.98
N GLY A 164 12.45 23.90 -27.61
CA GLY A 164 11.85 25.06 -26.93
C GLY A 164 10.37 24.93 -26.59
N GLU A 165 9.71 23.86 -27.03
CA GLU A 165 8.33 23.53 -26.69
C GLU A 165 8.24 22.53 -25.53
N LEU A 166 9.38 21.98 -25.08
CA LEU A 166 9.42 21.16 -23.88
C LEU A 166 9.37 22.02 -22.62
N THR A 167 8.60 21.55 -21.65
CA THR A 167 8.53 22.12 -20.31
C THR A 167 9.22 21.19 -19.32
N GLN A 168 9.89 21.76 -18.32
CA GLN A 168 10.40 20.98 -17.20
C GLN A 168 9.22 20.32 -16.49
N ALA A 169 9.27 19.00 -16.35
CA ALA A 169 8.19 18.18 -15.81
C ALA A 169 8.40 17.80 -14.35
N THR A 170 9.63 17.97 -13.84
CA THR A 170 10.00 17.62 -12.46
C THR A 170 10.95 18.66 -11.88
N GLY A 171 10.99 18.82 -10.57
CA GLY A 171 12.12 19.50 -9.91
C GLY A 171 13.47 18.82 -10.16
N VAL A 172 14.57 19.55 -9.94
CA VAL A 172 15.93 18.99 -10.00
C VAL A 172 16.09 17.94 -8.90
N GLN A 173 16.53 16.75 -9.26
CA GLN A 173 16.75 15.64 -8.34
C GLN A 173 18.22 15.33 -8.21
N ARG A 174 18.65 14.99 -7.00
CA ARG A 174 19.95 14.40 -6.75
C ARG A 174 19.93 12.91 -7.08
N LEU A 175 20.92 12.45 -7.82
CA LEU A 175 20.97 11.09 -8.34
C LEU A 175 22.19 10.34 -7.83
N VAL A 176 22.04 9.02 -7.70
CA VAL A 176 23.16 8.11 -7.50
C VAL A 176 23.61 7.59 -8.88
N ARG A 177 24.91 7.68 -9.16
CA ARG A 177 25.48 7.49 -10.50
C ARG A 177 25.10 6.18 -11.19
N ASN A 178 24.90 5.10 -10.44
CA ASN A 178 24.69 3.75 -10.95
C ASN A 178 23.31 3.15 -10.57
N GLN A 179 22.40 3.98 -10.03
CA GLN A 179 21.04 3.56 -9.70
C GLN A 179 20.09 3.87 -10.86
N PRO A 180 19.15 2.96 -11.17
CA PRO A 180 18.06 3.26 -12.09
C PRO A 180 17.22 4.44 -11.60
N LEU A 181 16.61 5.15 -12.55
CA LEU A 181 15.63 6.19 -12.29
C LEU A 181 14.36 5.88 -13.08
N ALA A 182 13.21 5.96 -12.41
CA ALA A 182 11.90 5.84 -13.02
C ALA A 182 11.16 7.19 -13.03
N PHE A 183 10.48 7.47 -14.13
CA PHE A 183 9.65 8.64 -14.36
C PHE A 183 8.26 8.23 -14.79
N VAL A 184 7.25 8.85 -14.19
CA VAL A 184 5.85 8.64 -14.56
C VAL A 184 5.18 9.97 -14.90
N ASP A 185 4.56 10.02 -16.08
CA ASP A 185 3.70 11.13 -16.50
C ASP A 185 2.29 10.62 -16.85
N LEU A 186 1.34 11.54 -16.78
CA LEU A 186 -0.05 11.37 -17.17
C LEU A 186 -0.23 11.62 -18.67
N LEU A 187 -1.01 10.77 -19.33
CA LEU A 187 -1.47 11.03 -20.69
C LEU A 187 -2.69 11.95 -20.70
N GLU A 188 -2.98 12.55 -21.85
CA GLU A 188 -4.24 13.29 -22.03
C GLU A 188 -5.45 12.40 -21.68
N GLY A 189 -6.38 12.94 -20.88
CA GLY A 189 -7.55 12.20 -20.39
C GLY A 189 -7.36 11.52 -19.03
N GLY A 190 -6.13 11.39 -18.52
CA GLY A 190 -5.86 11.10 -17.10
C GLY A 190 -6.03 9.65 -16.63
N SER A 191 -6.54 8.73 -17.45
CA SER A 191 -6.75 7.33 -17.07
C SER A 191 -5.51 6.43 -17.30
N ALA A 192 -4.56 6.91 -18.10
CA ALA A 192 -3.34 6.20 -18.45
C ALA A 192 -2.13 7.13 -18.30
N GLY A 193 -0.96 6.53 -18.20
CA GLY A 193 0.30 7.24 -18.07
C GLY A 193 1.41 6.63 -18.91
N VAL A 194 2.55 7.29 -18.93
CA VAL A 194 3.80 6.76 -19.47
C VAL A 194 4.74 6.49 -18.31
N LEU A 195 5.36 5.31 -18.30
CA LEU A 195 6.48 4.96 -17.44
C LEU A 195 7.74 4.92 -18.29
N VAL A 196 8.77 5.67 -17.88
CA VAL A 196 10.12 5.60 -18.45
C VAL A 196 11.10 5.21 -17.35
N VAL A 197 11.93 4.22 -17.59
CA VAL A 197 12.97 3.78 -16.67
C VAL A 197 14.32 3.85 -17.37
N VAL A 198 15.27 4.56 -16.77
CA VAL A 198 16.63 4.75 -17.27
C VAL A 198 17.62 4.11 -16.29
N GLY A 199 18.15 2.96 -16.68
CA GLY A 199 19.16 2.19 -15.96
C GLY A 199 20.50 2.11 -16.69
N LEU A 200 21.36 1.19 -16.26
CA LEU A 200 22.62 0.85 -16.94
C LEU A 200 22.39 -0.23 -18.01
N PRO A 201 23.26 -0.34 -19.03
CA PRO A 201 23.23 -1.43 -20.00
C PRO A 201 23.05 -2.81 -19.35
N GLY A 202 22.10 -3.58 -19.87
CA GLY A 202 21.76 -4.92 -19.36
C GLY A 202 20.63 -4.94 -18.31
N ASP A 203 20.19 -3.78 -17.80
CA ASP A 203 19.04 -3.73 -16.90
C ASP A 203 17.76 -4.15 -17.63
N THR A 204 16.96 -4.99 -16.98
CA THR A 204 15.60 -5.36 -17.41
C THR A 204 14.58 -4.80 -16.43
N VAL A 205 13.43 -4.39 -16.94
CA VAL A 205 12.41 -3.69 -16.14
C VAL A 205 11.09 -4.43 -16.20
N GLU A 206 10.59 -4.85 -15.05
CA GLU A 206 9.21 -5.29 -14.88
C GLU A 206 8.45 -4.23 -14.10
N TYR A 207 7.15 -4.12 -14.36
CA TYR A 207 6.25 -3.29 -13.56
C TYR A 207 5.01 -4.08 -13.16
N LEU A 208 4.42 -3.73 -12.02
CA LEU A 208 3.13 -4.20 -11.59
C LEU A 208 2.06 -3.40 -12.35
N ALA A 209 1.35 -4.09 -13.25
CA ALA A 209 0.31 -3.50 -14.09
C ALA A 209 -1.05 -3.42 -13.37
N GLY A 210 -1.16 -4.07 -12.22
CA GLY A 210 -2.31 -4.03 -11.32
C GLY A 210 -2.39 -5.27 -10.43
N THR A 211 -3.16 -5.13 -9.36
CA THR A 211 -3.49 -6.25 -8.46
C THR A 211 -4.99 -6.47 -8.53
N THR A 212 -5.39 -7.66 -8.99
CA THR A 212 -6.80 -8.06 -8.99
C THR A 212 -7.11 -8.86 -7.74
N VAL A 213 -8.25 -8.59 -7.11
CA VAL A 213 -8.69 -9.31 -5.91
C VAL A 213 -9.88 -10.19 -6.26
N THR A 214 -9.74 -11.49 -6.08
CA THR A 214 -10.84 -12.44 -6.32
C THR A 214 -11.91 -12.32 -5.23
N ALA A 215 -13.10 -12.87 -5.46
CA ALA A 215 -14.16 -12.91 -4.44
C ALA A 215 -13.78 -13.72 -3.20
N ALA A 216 -12.71 -14.53 -3.26
CA ALA A 216 -12.18 -15.26 -2.12
C ALA A 216 -11.19 -14.44 -1.28
N GLY A 217 -10.93 -13.18 -1.65
CA GLY A 217 -9.89 -12.35 -1.01
C GLY A 217 -8.47 -12.68 -1.49
N GLU A 218 -8.32 -13.56 -2.49
CA GLU A 218 -7.00 -13.89 -3.03
C GLU A 218 -6.54 -12.80 -4.00
N GLU A 219 -5.33 -12.31 -3.79
CA GLU A 219 -4.67 -11.35 -4.67
C GLU A 219 -3.99 -12.06 -5.84
N GLN A 220 -4.21 -11.52 -7.04
CA GLN A 220 -3.49 -11.90 -8.24
C GLN A 220 -2.80 -10.66 -8.82
N VAL A 221 -1.49 -10.65 -8.65
CA VAL A 221 -0.55 -9.62 -9.08
C VAL A 221 -0.24 -9.83 -10.57
N ASP A 222 -0.51 -8.83 -11.42
CA ASP A 222 -0.16 -8.84 -12.85
C ASP A 222 1.15 -8.08 -13.07
N ARG A 223 2.26 -8.81 -13.19
CA ARG A 223 3.56 -8.23 -13.54
C ARG A 223 3.79 -8.32 -15.05
N ARG A 224 4.27 -7.24 -15.64
CA ARG A 224 4.55 -7.14 -17.06
C ARG A 224 5.96 -6.62 -17.30
N GLN A 225 6.63 -7.21 -18.28
CA GLN A 225 7.88 -6.69 -18.79
C GLN A 225 7.62 -5.35 -19.48
N LEU A 226 8.34 -4.30 -19.08
CA LEU A 226 8.36 -3.03 -19.80
C LEU A 226 9.28 -3.18 -21.03
N PRO A 227 8.82 -2.83 -22.24
CA PRO A 227 9.64 -2.89 -23.44
C PRO A 227 10.86 -1.99 -23.30
N GLY A 228 12.05 -2.53 -23.58
CA GLY A 228 13.29 -1.79 -23.40
C GLY A 228 14.48 -2.37 -24.15
N VAL A 229 15.47 -1.52 -24.37
CA VAL A 229 16.75 -1.86 -25.01
C VAL A 229 17.85 -1.13 -24.25
N ASP A 230 18.96 -1.84 -24.00
CA ASP A 230 20.18 -1.27 -23.42
C ASP A 230 19.96 -0.55 -22.07
N GLY A 231 19.20 -1.18 -21.19
CA GLY A 231 18.94 -0.68 -19.84
C GLY A 231 17.95 0.48 -19.76
N VAL A 232 17.28 0.80 -20.87
CA VAL A 232 16.20 1.78 -20.88
C VAL A 232 14.93 1.08 -21.31
N ALA A 233 13.86 1.28 -20.55
CA ALA A 233 12.53 0.79 -20.89
C ALA A 233 11.50 1.92 -20.82
N ALA A 234 10.54 1.90 -21.73
CA ALA A 234 9.46 2.87 -21.75
C ALA A 234 8.17 2.22 -22.25
N GLY A 235 7.03 2.72 -21.76
CA GLY A 235 5.74 2.24 -22.23
C GLY A 235 4.56 2.85 -21.49
N VAL A 236 3.37 2.53 -21.98
CA VAL A 236 2.10 2.95 -21.37
C VAL A 236 1.80 2.08 -20.16
N ILE A 237 1.42 2.74 -19.07
CA ILE A 237 0.90 2.11 -17.86
C ILE A 237 -0.55 2.53 -17.62
N ASN A 238 -1.30 1.66 -16.95
CA ASN A 238 -2.64 1.97 -16.48
C ASN A 238 -2.54 2.75 -15.16
N ASP A 239 -3.36 3.78 -15.02
CA ASP A 239 -3.49 4.59 -13.80
C ASP A 239 -2.15 4.97 -13.11
N PRO A 240 -1.45 6.00 -13.58
CA PRO A 240 -0.18 6.44 -12.98
C PRO A 240 -0.31 6.90 -11.52
N ARG A 241 -1.53 7.19 -11.03
CA ARG A 241 -1.77 7.58 -9.63
C ARG A 241 -1.40 6.47 -8.66
N ALA A 242 -1.52 5.21 -9.09
CA ALA A 242 -1.13 4.06 -8.29
C ALA A 242 0.37 4.08 -7.91
N SER A 243 1.18 4.78 -8.70
CA SER A 243 2.64 4.85 -8.49
C SER A 243 3.06 5.93 -7.49
N ALA A 244 2.13 6.68 -6.88
CA ALA A 244 2.47 7.82 -6.02
C ALA A 244 3.08 7.44 -4.66
N HIS A 245 2.67 6.31 -4.08
CA HIS A 245 3.13 5.90 -2.74
C HIS A 245 4.03 4.66 -2.74
N SER A 246 3.95 3.83 -3.77
CA SER A 246 4.82 2.67 -3.93
C SER A 246 5.16 2.53 -5.40
N LEU A 247 6.46 2.56 -5.71
CA LEU A 247 6.89 2.32 -7.07
C LEU A 247 6.70 0.84 -7.39
N GLN A 248 5.75 0.61 -8.27
CA GLN A 248 5.39 -0.69 -8.80
C GLN A 248 6.36 -1.16 -9.89
N VAL A 249 7.68 -0.95 -9.71
CA VAL A 249 8.71 -1.27 -10.72
C VAL A 249 9.85 -2.06 -10.09
N VAL A 250 10.20 -3.17 -10.74
CA VAL A 250 11.33 -4.02 -10.38
C VAL A 250 12.36 -3.90 -11.49
N VAL A 251 13.57 -3.45 -11.14
CA VAL A 251 14.71 -3.43 -12.06
C VAL A 251 15.65 -4.56 -11.70
N SER A 252 16.02 -5.39 -12.67
CA SER A 252 16.97 -6.48 -12.49
C SER A 252 18.22 -6.25 -13.33
N ARG A 253 19.39 -6.56 -12.77
CA ARG A 253 20.70 -6.54 -13.45
C ARG A 253 21.38 -7.87 -13.23
N ASP A 254 21.77 -8.53 -14.32
CA ASP A 254 22.37 -9.87 -14.30
C ASP A 254 21.53 -10.90 -13.50
N GLY A 255 20.20 -10.78 -13.57
CA GLY A 255 19.24 -11.64 -12.86
C GLY A 255 19.10 -11.34 -11.36
N GLN A 256 19.67 -10.25 -10.86
CA GLN A 256 19.48 -9.78 -9.49
C GLN A 256 18.62 -8.52 -9.45
N GLU A 257 17.63 -8.49 -8.57
CA GLU A 257 16.84 -7.30 -8.31
C GLU A 257 17.70 -6.19 -7.67
N ILE A 258 17.55 -4.98 -8.18
CA ILE A 258 18.18 -3.77 -7.64
C ILE A 258 17.21 -3.16 -6.63
N GLU A 259 17.54 -3.28 -5.35
CA GLU A 259 16.69 -2.76 -4.27
C GLU A 259 16.58 -1.22 -4.25
N ALA A 260 17.61 -0.52 -4.75
CA ALA A 260 17.68 0.93 -4.70
C ALA A 260 17.47 1.56 -6.07
N MET A 261 16.33 2.24 -6.22
CA MET A 261 15.96 3.01 -7.39
C MET A 261 15.36 4.35 -6.95
N SER A 262 15.65 5.40 -7.71
CA SER A 262 14.96 6.69 -7.56
C SER A 262 13.71 6.71 -8.43
N TYR A 263 12.69 7.40 -7.96
CA TYR A 263 11.41 7.51 -8.63
C TYR A 263 10.90 8.94 -8.58
N VAL A 264 10.27 9.39 -9.66
CA VAL A 264 9.63 10.69 -9.69
C VAL A 264 8.36 10.68 -10.55
N LEU A 265 7.33 11.37 -10.05
CA LEU A 265 6.16 11.77 -10.83
C LEU A 265 6.43 13.11 -11.48
N SER A 266 5.99 13.30 -12.71
CA SER A 266 5.82 14.66 -13.24
C SER A 266 4.88 15.48 -12.37
N ASP A 267 5.00 16.80 -12.38
CA ASP A 267 4.12 17.71 -11.62
C ASP A 267 2.64 17.45 -11.94
N ARG A 268 2.32 17.13 -13.21
CA ARG A 268 0.97 16.78 -13.65
C ARG A 268 0.50 15.44 -13.05
N ALA A 269 1.35 14.42 -13.07
CA ALA A 269 1.01 13.13 -12.49
C ALA A 269 0.91 13.19 -10.96
N GLU A 270 1.74 14.00 -10.30
CA GLU A 270 1.67 14.27 -8.86
C GLU A 270 0.38 15.01 -8.50
N ALA A 271 0.00 16.04 -9.26
CA ALA A 271 -1.27 16.73 -9.06
C ALA A 271 -2.47 15.77 -9.25
N ALA A 272 -2.42 14.88 -10.25
CA ALA A 272 -3.46 13.89 -10.47
C ALA A 272 -3.50 12.81 -9.38
N ALA A 273 -2.35 12.38 -8.86
CA ALA A 273 -2.27 11.46 -7.74
C ALA A 273 -2.86 12.07 -6.46
N ARG A 274 -2.67 13.37 -6.25
CA ARG A 274 -3.24 14.13 -5.12
C ARG A 274 -4.69 14.57 -5.34
N ALA A 275 -5.27 14.31 -6.51
CA ALA A 275 -6.66 14.67 -6.76
C ALA A 275 -7.57 13.93 -5.75
N PRO A 276 -8.60 14.60 -5.20
CA PRO A 276 -9.53 13.96 -4.29
C PRO A 276 -10.20 12.73 -4.93
N ILE A 277 -10.28 11.65 -4.17
CA ILE A 277 -11.09 10.47 -4.49
C ILE A 277 -12.55 10.88 -4.33
N GLU A 278 -13.28 10.88 -5.45
CA GLU A 278 -14.70 11.18 -5.50
C GLU A 278 -15.56 9.96 -5.12
N GLY A 279 -16.82 10.21 -4.77
CA GLY A 279 -17.82 9.15 -4.60
C GLY A 279 -17.66 8.30 -3.34
N ILE A 280 -16.92 8.79 -2.33
CA ILE A 280 -16.84 8.15 -1.01
C ILE A 280 -18.21 8.19 -0.35
N ALA A 281 -18.81 7.02 -0.11
CA ALA A 281 -20.08 6.93 0.60
C ALA A 281 -19.88 7.20 2.10
N ASP A 282 -20.68 8.08 2.68
CA ASP A 282 -20.69 8.36 4.13
C ASP A 282 -22.09 8.12 4.70
N PRO A 283 -22.52 6.86 4.84
CA PRO A 283 -23.88 6.53 5.27
C PRO A 283 -24.15 6.89 6.74
N ARG A 284 -23.12 7.26 7.51
CA ARG A 284 -23.22 7.61 8.94
C ARG A 284 -23.01 9.10 9.19
N GLU A 285 -22.79 9.89 8.14
CA GLU A 285 -22.53 11.33 8.20
C GLU A 285 -21.39 11.66 9.18
N VAL A 286 -20.35 10.82 9.22
CA VAL A 286 -19.20 10.99 10.12
C VAL A 286 -18.08 11.82 9.49
N GLY A 287 -18.09 12.00 8.16
CA GLY A 287 -17.06 12.74 7.42
C GLY A 287 -16.99 14.21 7.80
N SER A 288 -18.09 14.83 8.24
CA SER A 288 -18.10 16.24 8.66
C SER A 288 -17.35 16.51 9.97
N ARG A 289 -16.81 15.48 10.63
CA ARG A 289 -16.13 15.57 11.95
C ARG A 289 -14.63 15.69 11.84
N ILE A 290 -14.10 15.47 10.65
CA ILE A 290 -12.67 15.39 10.37
C ILE A 290 -12.38 16.18 9.10
N SER A 291 -11.10 16.44 8.85
CA SER A 291 -10.68 17.05 7.61
C SER A 291 -10.84 16.08 6.43
N GLU A 292 -11.20 16.63 5.27
CA GLU A 292 -11.19 15.89 4.01
C GLU A 292 -9.79 15.34 3.69
N GLU A 293 -8.75 16.10 4.02
CA GLU A 293 -7.35 15.70 3.86
C GLU A 293 -7.02 14.37 4.54
N THR A 294 -7.45 14.15 5.79
CA THR A 294 -7.25 12.88 6.51
C THR A 294 -7.92 11.71 5.80
N VAL A 295 -9.16 11.91 5.31
CA VAL A 295 -9.89 10.87 4.55
C VAL A 295 -9.15 10.53 3.26
N GLN A 296 -8.76 11.56 2.50
CA GLN A 296 -8.08 11.39 1.22
C GLN A 296 -6.73 10.70 1.41
N ASN A 297 -5.89 11.18 2.33
CA ASN A 297 -4.59 10.56 2.63
C ASN A 297 -4.73 9.08 3.03
N THR A 298 -5.73 8.75 3.85
CA THR A 298 -5.98 7.35 4.28
C THR A 298 -6.32 6.46 3.08
N LEU A 299 -7.13 6.94 2.13
CA LEU A 299 -7.59 6.18 0.98
C LEU A 299 -6.58 6.09 -0.18
N GLN A 300 -5.56 6.94 -0.20
CA GLN A 300 -4.51 6.90 -1.22
C GLN A 300 -3.66 5.63 -1.13
N LEU A 301 -3.46 5.06 0.06
CA LEU A 301 -2.68 3.83 0.23
C LEU A 301 -3.28 2.64 -0.54
N PRO A 302 -4.56 2.25 -0.35
CA PRO A 302 -5.14 1.17 -1.14
C PRO A 302 -5.21 1.51 -2.63
N LEU A 303 -5.36 2.79 -3.02
CA LEU A 303 -5.25 3.19 -4.43
C LEU A 303 -3.86 2.87 -5.00
N SER A 304 -2.81 3.12 -4.23
CA SER A 304 -1.44 2.78 -4.63
C SER A 304 -1.17 1.27 -4.68
N ALA A 305 -1.78 0.49 -3.79
CA ALA A 305 -1.56 -0.96 -3.73
C ALA A 305 -2.32 -1.71 -4.84
N TYR A 306 -3.56 -1.29 -5.13
CA TYR A 306 -4.47 -2.02 -6.02
C TYR A 306 -4.62 -1.37 -7.40
N GLY A 307 -4.37 -0.06 -7.51
CA GLY A 307 -4.35 0.68 -8.77
C GLY A 307 -5.59 0.43 -9.65
N PRO A 308 -5.42 -0.04 -10.90
CA PRO A 308 -6.53 -0.38 -11.80
C PRO A 308 -7.54 -1.39 -11.24
N GLY A 309 -7.15 -2.20 -10.25
CA GLY A 309 -8.05 -3.13 -9.56
C GLY A 309 -9.20 -2.44 -8.83
N LEU A 310 -9.08 -1.13 -8.57
CA LEU A 310 -10.13 -0.31 -7.98
C LEU A 310 -11.12 0.29 -9.00
N GLU A 311 -10.95 0.04 -10.30
CA GLU A 311 -11.91 0.54 -11.28
C GLU A 311 -13.30 -0.09 -11.03
N GLY A 312 -14.26 0.77 -10.64
CA GLY A 312 -15.61 0.35 -10.25
C GLY A 312 -15.70 -0.24 -8.83
N ALA A 313 -14.68 -0.09 -7.99
CA ALA A 313 -14.78 -0.34 -6.56
C ALA A 313 -15.64 0.74 -5.89
N SER A 314 -16.31 0.37 -4.80
CA SER A 314 -17.04 1.32 -3.96
C SER A 314 -16.29 1.56 -2.66
N THR A 315 -16.08 2.83 -2.34
CA THR A 315 -15.42 3.25 -1.09
C THR A 315 -16.46 3.75 -0.10
N VAL A 316 -16.32 3.37 1.16
CA VAL A 316 -17.21 3.77 2.25
C VAL A 316 -16.41 4.24 3.47
N LEU A 317 -16.81 5.37 4.02
CA LEU A 317 -16.35 5.84 5.32
C LEU A 317 -17.12 5.12 6.42
N LEU A 318 -16.42 4.38 7.28
CA LEU A 318 -17.01 3.54 8.31
C LEU A 318 -16.98 4.27 9.66
N ALA A 319 -15.81 4.77 10.06
CA ALA A 319 -15.69 5.59 11.26
C ALA A 319 -14.71 6.74 11.10
N ALA A 320 -15.00 7.83 11.80
CA ALA A 320 -14.21 9.03 11.78
C ALA A 320 -14.42 9.83 13.07
N GLY A 321 -13.34 10.42 13.58
CA GLY A 321 -13.40 11.30 14.72
C GLY A 321 -12.02 11.78 15.18
N PRO A 322 -11.99 12.69 16.16
CA PRO A 322 -10.74 13.12 16.77
C PRO A 322 -10.08 11.96 17.54
N THR A 323 -8.75 11.94 17.56
CA THR A 323 -7.96 11.06 18.43
C THR A 323 -8.21 11.40 19.90
N ALA A 324 -7.93 10.45 20.81
CA ALA A 324 -8.22 10.63 22.24
C ALA A 324 -7.50 11.83 22.89
N ASP A 325 -6.32 12.19 22.37
CA ASP A 325 -5.55 13.33 22.85
C ASP A 325 -6.03 14.68 22.28
N GLY A 326 -6.98 14.65 21.34
CA GLY A 326 -7.54 15.81 20.65
C GLY A 326 -6.55 16.55 19.74
N ARG A 327 -5.40 15.95 19.43
CA ARG A 327 -4.36 16.56 18.56
C ARG A 327 -4.37 16.02 17.14
N GLY A 328 -5.27 15.08 16.87
CA GLY A 328 -5.32 14.36 15.62
C GLY A 328 -6.72 13.93 15.24
N GLU A 329 -6.76 13.19 14.14
CA GLU A 329 -7.96 12.62 13.55
C GLU A 329 -7.66 11.15 13.21
N MET A 330 -8.65 10.29 13.33
CA MET A 330 -8.59 8.90 12.91
C MET A 330 -9.73 8.61 11.95
N VAL A 331 -9.42 7.83 10.91
CA VAL A 331 -10.35 7.36 9.88
C VAL A 331 -10.27 5.85 9.79
N LEU A 332 -11.42 5.20 9.76
CA LEU A 332 -11.59 3.84 9.28
C LEU A 332 -12.47 3.90 8.03
N ALA A 333 -11.91 3.45 6.91
CA ALA A 333 -12.63 3.33 5.65
C ALA A 333 -12.51 1.90 5.13
N GLY A 334 -13.38 1.56 4.19
CA GLY A 334 -13.26 0.29 3.49
C GLY A 334 -13.56 0.43 2.01
N VAL A 335 -12.94 -0.45 1.24
CA VAL A 335 -13.05 -0.51 -0.21
C VAL A 335 -13.64 -1.86 -0.57
N THR A 336 -14.73 -1.87 -1.34
CA THR A 336 -15.31 -3.11 -1.88
C THR A 336 -14.97 -3.21 -3.36
N PHE A 337 -14.19 -4.22 -3.73
CA PHE A 337 -13.83 -4.49 -5.12
C PHE A 337 -15.04 -4.94 -5.93
N ARG A 338 -14.94 -4.88 -7.25
CA ARG A 338 -15.97 -5.41 -8.17
C ARG A 338 -16.27 -6.91 -7.95
N SER A 339 -15.31 -7.67 -7.44
CA SER A 339 -15.48 -9.07 -7.06
C SER A 339 -16.32 -9.28 -5.79
N GLY A 340 -16.62 -8.20 -5.06
CA GLY A 340 -17.29 -8.21 -3.77
C GLY A 340 -16.35 -8.38 -2.57
N ALA A 341 -15.07 -8.72 -2.80
CA ALA A 341 -14.06 -8.73 -1.73
C ALA A 341 -13.86 -7.33 -1.16
N THR A 342 -13.31 -7.24 0.05
CA THR A 342 -13.19 -5.97 0.77
C THR A 342 -11.81 -5.79 1.39
N VAL A 343 -11.29 -4.57 1.39
CA VAL A 343 -10.11 -4.18 2.17
C VAL A 343 -10.52 -3.11 3.17
N LEU A 344 -9.99 -3.21 4.39
CA LEU A 344 -10.10 -2.17 5.41
C LEU A 344 -8.81 -1.35 5.43
N VAL A 345 -8.96 -0.04 5.57
CA VAL A 345 -7.84 0.88 5.77
C VAL A 345 -8.13 1.78 6.95
N VAL A 346 -7.15 1.93 7.82
CA VAL A 346 -7.20 2.80 8.98
C VAL A 346 -6.05 3.78 8.91
N GLY A 347 -6.34 5.06 9.17
CA GLY A 347 -5.35 6.13 9.15
C GLY A 347 -5.52 7.05 10.34
N THR A 348 -4.40 7.57 10.83
CA THR A 348 -4.34 8.63 11.84
C THR A 348 -3.51 9.79 11.29
N THR A 349 -3.89 11.01 11.65
CA THR A 349 -3.05 12.20 11.53
C THR A 349 -2.88 12.82 12.89
N GLN A 350 -1.68 13.17 13.30
CA GLN A 350 -1.39 13.84 14.56
C GLN A 350 -0.58 15.10 14.32
N ARG A 351 -1.03 16.22 14.89
CA ARG A 351 -0.27 17.48 14.87
C ARG A 351 0.77 17.47 16.00
N GLN A 352 2.04 17.61 15.61
CA GLN A 352 3.17 17.72 16.52
C GLN A 352 3.27 19.13 17.13
N ALA A 353 4.04 19.26 18.21
CA ALA A 353 4.21 20.51 18.93
C ALA A 353 4.90 21.62 18.09
N ASP A 354 5.68 21.23 17.08
CA ASP A 354 6.33 22.15 16.14
C ASP A 354 5.42 22.58 14.97
N GLY A 355 4.18 22.09 14.95
CA GLY A 355 3.19 22.36 13.90
C GLY A 355 3.26 21.40 12.71
N SER A 356 4.26 20.50 12.66
CA SER A 356 4.28 19.43 11.66
C SER A 356 3.15 18.44 11.89
N THR A 357 2.75 17.71 10.84
CA THR A 357 1.74 16.66 10.93
C THR A 357 2.40 15.33 10.62
N THR A 358 2.21 14.35 11.49
CA THR A 358 2.61 12.96 11.25
C THR A 358 1.38 12.14 10.92
N SER A 359 1.47 11.26 9.93
CA SER A 359 0.40 10.35 9.56
C SER A 359 0.86 8.91 9.68
N SER A 360 0.01 8.05 10.23
CA SER A 360 0.16 6.60 10.18
C SER A 360 -1.00 6.02 9.39
N ILE A 361 -0.73 5.07 8.51
CA ILE A 361 -1.77 4.40 7.71
C ILE A 361 -1.44 2.91 7.72
N SER A 362 -2.46 2.09 7.90
CA SER A 362 -2.35 0.63 7.90
C SER A 362 -3.54 0.03 7.15
N THR A 363 -3.30 -1.08 6.47
CA THR A 363 -4.29 -1.78 5.64
C THR A 363 -4.32 -3.26 6.02
N ASP A 364 -5.48 -3.88 5.89
CA ASP A 364 -5.60 -5.33 6.02
C ASP A 364 -5.37 -6.04 4.68
N ASP A 365 -5.09 -7.34 4.74
CA ASP A 365 -5.21 -8.22 3.58
C ASP A 365 -6.67 -8.22 3.08
N PRO A 366 -6.92 -8.43 1.77
CA PRO A 366 -8.27 -8.50 1.27
C PRO A 366 -9.09 -9.64 1.89
N GLN A 367 -10.26 -9.28 2.38
CA GLN A 367 -11.22 -10.21 2.94
C GLN A 367 -12.16 -10.74 1.84
N PRO A 368 -12.59 -12.03 1.92
CA PRO A 368 -13.53 -12.60 0.98
C PRO A 368 -14.84 -11.82 0.90
N ALA A 369 -15.48 -11.88 -0.27
CA ALA A 369 -16.80 -11.33 -0.48
C ALA A 369 -17.82 -11.89 0.52
N GLY A 370 -18.63 -11.01 1.10
CA GLY A 370 -19.53 -11.38 2.18
C GLY A 370 -20.49 -10.26 2.56
N THR A 371 -20.69 -10.11 3.87
CA THR A 371 -21.54 -9.07 4.45
C THR A 371 -21.06 -7.68 4.00
N PRO A 372 -21.95 -6.79 3.52
CA PRO A 372 -21.57 -5.41 3.19
C PRO A 372 -20.86 -4.73 4.36
N LEU A 373 -19.81 -3.94 4.08
CA LEU A 373 -19.00 -3.29 5.11
C LEU A 373 -19.82 -2.43 6.09
N THR A 374 -20.91 -1.82 5.63
CA THR A 374 -21.82 -1.01 6.47
C THR A 374 -22.58 -1.82 7.51
N ASP A 375 -22.72 -3.14 7.27
CA ASP A 375 -23.46 -4.08 8.09
C ASP A 375 -22.53 -4.95 8.96
N GLN A 376 -21.21 -4.78 8.81
CA GLN A 376 -20.22 -5.44 9.64
C GLN A 376 -20.03 -4.71 10.97
N VAL A 377 -19.59 -5.46 11.98
CA VAL A 377 -19.20 -4.94 13.28
C VAL A 377 -17.69 -5.01 13.38
N LEU A 378 -17.03 -3.86 13.39
CA LEU A 378 -15.57 -3.73 13.33
C LEU A 378 -15.08 -2.86 14.49
N ALA A 379 -13.92 -3.23 15.04
CA ALA A 379 -13.15 -2.41 15.95
C ALA A 379 -11.68 -2.53 15.55
N VAL A 380 -11.08 -1.42 15.13
CA VAL A 380 -9.72 -1.40 14.56
C VAL A 380 -8.86 -0.41 15.32
N ARG A 381 -7.71 -0.87 15.82
CA ARG A 381 -6.75 -0.03 16.55
C ARG A 381 -5.63 0.48 15.64
N LEU A 382 -5.22 1.73 15.87
CA LEU A 382 -4.00 2.33 15.34
C LEU A 382 -3.49 3.39 16.34
N ASP A 383 -2.19 3.39 16.64
CA ASP A 383 -1.52 4.38 17.52
C ASP A 383 -2.16 4.64 18.89
N GLY A 384 -2.76 3.63 19.51
CA GLY A 384 -3.42 3.77 20.83
C GLY A 384 -4.83 4.37 20.76
N ASP A 385 -5.40 4.54 19.56
CA ASP A 385 -6.80 4.86 19.34
C ASP A 385 -7.52 3.66 18.69
N VAL A 386 -8.84 3.59 18.86
CA VAL A 386 -9.72 2.59 18.22
C VAL A 386 -10.86 3.27 17.48
N ALA A 387 -11.03 2.87 16.22
CA ALA A 387 -12.18 3.19 15.40
C ALA A 387 -13.19 2.05 15.47
N VAL A 388 -14.45 2.37 15.75
CA VAL A 388 -15.53 1.40 15.95
C VAL A 388 -16.65 1.64 14.94
N GLN A 389 -17.08 0.55 14.31
CA GLN A 389 -18.23 0.46 13.43
C GLN A 389 -19.18 -0.62 13.98
N GLY A 390 -20.40 -0.28 14.36
CA GLY A 390 -21.40 -1.24 14.85
C GLY A 390 -22.80 -0.99 14.28
N PRO A 391 -23.84 -1.67 14.77
CA PRO A 391 -25.23 -1.42 14.36
C PRO A 391 -25.62 0.06 14.48
N ALA A 392 -26.48 0.56 13.58
CA ALA A 392 -26.84 1.99 13.53
C ALA A 392 -27.52 2.51 14.81
N ASP A 393 -28.13 1.62 15.59
CA ASP A 393 -28.77 1.89 16.88
C ASP A 393 -27.80 1.78 18.08
N ALA A 394 -26.55 1.40 17.86
CA ALA A 394 -25.53 1.46 18.90
C ALA A 394 -25.21 2.92 19.25
N ALA A 395 -25.32 3.24 20.55
CA ALA A 395 -25.14 4.58 21.08
C ALA A 395 -23.82 4.71 21.87
N LEU A 396 -23.27 3.59 22.34
CA LEU A 396 -22.09 3.55 23.19
C LEU A 396 -21.22 2.34 22.85
N ALA A 397 -19.90 2.50 22.88
CA ALA A 397 -18.95 1.41 22.90
C ALA A 397 -18.17 1.40 24.23
N GLU A 398 -18.05 0.24 24.86
CA GLU A 398 -17.13 0.01 25.98
C GLU A 398 -15.90 -0.74 25.48
N VAL A 399 -14.72 -0.12 25.57
CA VAL A 399 -13.43 -0.78 25.30
C VAL A 399 -12.94 -1.41 26.59
N ARG A 400 -12.61 -2.69 26.52
CA ARG A 400 -12.18 -3.50 27.66
C ARG A 400 -10.87 -4.20 27.36
N ASP A 401 -10.05 -4.39 28.39
CA ASP A 401 -8.82 -5.19 28.30
C ASP A 401 -9.10 -6.71 28.28
N GLY A 402 -8.03 -7.50 28.23
CA GLY A 402 -8.11 -8.97 28.30
C GLY A 402 -8.63 -9.53 29.63
N GLU A 403 -8.69 -8.73 30.69
CA GLU A 403 -9.30 -9.09 31.99
C GLU A 403 -10.76 -8.60 32.09
N ALA A 404 -11.32 -8.08 30.99
CA ALA A 404 -12.64 -7.48 30.88
C ALA A 404 -12.85 -6.21 31.72
N SER A 405 -11.77 -5.57 32.18
CA SER A 405 -11.81 -4.27 32.86
C SER A 405 -12.14 -3.18 31.85
N LEU A 406 -13.05 -2.28 32.23
CA LEU A 406 -13.42 -1.13 31.40
C LEU A 406 -12.25 -0.14 31.33
N LEU A 407 -11.72 0.07 30.13
CA LEU A 407 -10.66 1.04 29.88
C LEU A 407 -11.23 2.39 29.46
N ALA A 408 -12.17 2.37 28.52
CA ALA A 408 -12.74 3.57 27.94
C ALA A 408 -14.19 3.34 27.51
N THR A 409 -14.94 4.44 27.46
CA THR A 409 -16.29 4.49 26.92
C THR A 409 -16.34 5.50 25.79
N LEU A 410 -16.87 5.10 24.65
CA LEU A 410 -16.90 5.89 23.42
C LEU A 410 -18.36 6.19 23.04
N PRO A 411 -18.75 7.47 22.92
CA PRO A 411 -20.04 7.80 22.35
C PRO A 411 -20.05 7.46 20.86
N LEU A 412 -21.13 6.82 20.40
CA LEU A 412 -21.31 6.46 19.01
C LEU A 412 -22.38 7.34 18.38
N THR A 413 -22.18 7.70 17.12
CA THR A 413 -23.22 8.32 16.29
C THR A 413 -23.52 7.39 15.13
N ALA A 414 -24.80 7.02 15.01
CA ALA A 414 -25.24 6.01 14.04
C ALA A 414 -24.36 4.74 14.11
N GLY A 415 -23.99 4.32 15.32
CA GLY A 415 -23.14 3.15 15.57
C GLY A 415 -21.66 3.32 15.29
N SER A 416 -21.15 4.53 15.01
CA SER A 416 -19.76 4.78 14.65
C SER A 416 -19.07 5.79 15.58
N GLY A 417 -17.79 5.58 15.87
CA GLY A 417 -17.00 6.47 16.72
C GLY A 417 -15.52 6.12 16.80
N VAL A 418 -14.74 7.05 17.35
CA VAL A 418 -13.29 6.96 17.59
C VAL A 418 -13.01 7.34 19.04
N GLY A 419 -12.00 6.73 19.65
CA GLY A 419 -11.53 7.10 20.98
C GLY A 419 -10.36 6.24 21.44
N SER A 420 -9.94 6.43 22.69
CA SER A 420 -8.73 5.78 23.21
C SER A 420 -8.87 4.27 23.30
N ALA A 421 -7.83 3.59 22.84
CA ALA A 421 -7.56 2.20 23.11
C ALA A 421 -6.40 2.12 24.12
N GLY A 422 -6.55 1.34 25.18
CA GLY A 422 -5.37 0.98 25.97
C GLY A 422 -4.43 0.06 25.18
N ASP A 423 -3.30 -0.28 25.80
CA ASP A 423 -2.40 -1.29 25.27
C ASP A 423 -2.94 -2.72 25.50
N GLY A 424 -2.48 -3.67 24.67
CA GLY A 424 -2.75 -5.10 24.85
C GLY A 424 -4.00 -5.63 24.13
N PRO A 425 -4.45 -6.86 24.44
CA PRO A 425 -5.64 -7.44 23.82
C PRO A 425 -6.89 -6.72 24.30
N LEU A 426 -7.75 -6.32 23.37
CA LEU A 426 -8.94 -5.54 23.65
C LEU A 426 -10.21 -6.20 23.09
N THR A 427 -11.32 -5.93 23.76
CA THR A 427 -12.68 -6.21 23.27
C THR A 427 -13.52 -4.94 23.30
N VAL A 428 -14.47 -4.82 22.38
CA VAL A 428 -15.43 -3.71 22.32
C VAL A 428 -16.83 -4.25 22.45
N ARG A 429 -17.56 -3.78 23.48
CA ARG A 429 -18.99 -4.04 23.65
C ARG A 429 -19.79 -2.87 23.12
N LEU A 430 -20.70 -3.14 22.20
CA LEU A 430 -21.60 -2.16 21.60
C LEU A 430 -22.94 -2.20 22.31
N LEU A 431 -23.37 -1.05 22.82
CA LEU A 431 -24.58 -0.91 23.63
C LEU A 431 -25.56 0.03 22.94
N ALA A 432 -26.84 -0.30 23.03
CA ALA A 432 -27.94 0.61 22.67
C ALA A 432 -28.07 1.75 23.70
N ALA A 433 -28.89 2.76 23.38
CA ALA A 433 -29.10 3.92 24.25
C ALA A 433 -29.68 3.59 25.64
N ASP A 434 -30.36 2.44 25.79
CA ASP A 434 -30.88 1.96 27.06
C ASP A 434 -29.89 1.08 27.86
N GLY A 435 -28.66 0.92 27.34
CA GLY A 435 -27.62 0.07 27.92
C GLY A 435 -27.72 -1.41 27.53
N THR A 436 -28.65 -1.80 26.65
CA THR A 436 -28.73 -3.18 26.14
C THR A 436 -27.49 -3.52 25.32
N LEU A 437 -26.82 -4.63 25.65
CA LEU A 437 -25.72 -5.16 24.85
C LEU A 437 -26.25 -5.65 23.50
N LEU A 438 -25.79 -5.00 22.42
CA LEU A 438 -26.10 -5.39 21.04
C LEU A 438 -25.14 -6.48 20.57
N THR A 439 -23.84 -6.27 20.77
CA THR A 439 -22.79 -7.20 20.33
C THR A 439 -21.46 -6.93 21.03
N GLU A 440 -20.53 -7.87 20.91
CA GLU A 440 -19.17 -7.78 21.43
C GLU A 440 -18.20 -8.34 20.38
N VAL A 441 -17.14 -7.59 20.09
CA VAL A 441 -16.13 -7.95 19.09
C VAL A 441 -14.72 -7.75 19.62
N PRO A 442 -13.74 -8.59 19.21
CA PRO A 442 -12.33 -8.29 19.47
C PRO A 442 -11.90 -7.05 18.69
N VAL A 443 -10.93 -6.32 19.21
CA VAL A 443 -10.23 -5.26 18.45
C VAL A 443 -9.15 -5.91 17.60
N SER A 444 -9.18 -5.63 16.30
CA SER A 444 -8.14 -6.03 15.36
C SER A 444 -7.08 -4.94 15.23
N GLU A 445 -5.85 -5.35 14.97
CA GLU A 445 -4.79 -4.50 14.43
C GLU A 445 -4.63 -4.88 12.96
N LEU A 446 -4.58 -3.89 12.08
CA LEU A 446 -4.28 -4.14 10.67
C LEU A 446 -2.77 -4.34 10.49
N GLY A 447 -2.38 -5.00 9.40
CA GLY A 447 -0.98 -5.24 9.09
C GLY A 447 -0.22 -3.91 8.92
N GLN A 448 0.96 -3.81 9.54
CA GLN A 448 1.88 -2.69 9.31
C GLN A 448 2.59 -2.82 7.97
#